data_AF-A0A1G0H9M3-F1
#
_entry.id   AF-A0A1G0H9M3-F1
#
_cell.length_a   1.000
_cell.length_b   1.000
_cell.length_c   1.000
_cell.angle_alpha   90.00
_cell.angle_beta   90.00
_cell.angle_gamma   90.00
#
_symmetry.space_group_name_H-M   'P 1'
#
loop_
_entity.id
_entity.type
_entity.pdbx_description
1 polymer ?
#
loop_
_entity_poly.entity_id
_entity_poly.type
_entity_poly.pdbx_seq_one_letter_code
_entity_poly.pdbx_strand_id
1 'polypeptide(L)'
;MTNGRSPERQPIRWELWHTSGVPFDGLDEPDLEGSNNILADWNRGAEEITINGESVASIRRRELGAALVTRKGELFDTMQELKTFFKRYLLQYVAEKNRNAALEYLMSALHQGGLLHPVGFAVYKCITDAKYCSPGEGSNPIYRNSSGELYYVQSGKNPLSPFDERVNSRTTYTAFITTSSGFNVQEKVTQNVLYSMDDLEKVIGPDAGHSFVFAAQATLAVRFTGKPKPTVTIENATISYGNKAVKKVLDQRSRPRKWLERKLGRAGKVEIADYTAQPPVHEQFQLVTALGETIGELEKAINAMRALEQRLQDLGLLRDDAAPAAHGSVPRSP
;
A
#
# COMPACT_ATOMS: atom_id res chain seq x y z
N MET A 1 -23.42 -12.47 -34.87
CA MET A 1 -23.87 -12.77 -33.50
C MET A 1 -22.67 -13.33 -32.73
N THR A 2 -21.88 -12.46 -32.11
CA THR A 2 -20.71 -12.85 -31.32
C THR A 2 -21.13 -12.90 -29.85
N ASN A 3 -21.24 -14.12 -29.30
CA ASN A 3 -21.36 -14.33 -27.87
C ASN A 3 -20.01 -14.04 -27.20
N GLY A 4 -19.69 -12.76 -27.06
CA GLY A 4 -18.57 -12.28 -26.27
C GLY A 4 -18.93 -12.32 -24.79
N ARG A 5 -18.78 -13.48 -24.14
CA ARG A 5 -18.62 -13.48 -22.68
C ARG A 5 -17.24 -12.91 -22.40
N SER A 6 -17.18 -11.66 -21.96
CA SER A 6 -15.97 -11.11 -21.35
C SER A 6 -15.52 -12.10 -20.26
N PRO A 7 -14.23 -12.46 -20.20
CA PRO A 7 -13.75 -13.34 -19.15
C PRO A 7 -14.06 -12.69 -17.80
N GLU A 8 -14.84 -13.41 -16.99
CA GLU A 8 -15.20 -13.00 -15.63
C GLU A 8 -13.89 -12.86 -14.85
N ARG A 9 -13.42 -11.62 -14.66
CA ARG A 9 -12.15 -11.34 -14.00
C ARG A 9 -12.23 -11.91 -12.59
N GLN A 10 -11.37 -12.90 -12.29
CA GLN A 10 -11.37 -13.50 -10.96
C GLN A 10 -10.95 -12.42 -9.96
N PRO A 11 -11.74 -12.21 -8.89
CA PRO A 11 -11.34 -11.29 -7.84
C PRO A 11 -9.97 -11.63 -7.29
N ILE A 12 -9.31 -10.60 -6.76
CA ILE A 12 -8.19 -10.75 -5.83
C ILE A 12 -8.63 -11.78 -4.77
N ARG A 13 -8.08 -12.99 -4.87
CA ARG A 13 -8.43 -14.03 -3.90
C ARG A 13 -7.87 -13.61 -2.57
N TRP A 14 -8.72 -13.55 -1.57
CA TRP A 14 -8.35 -13.30 -0.18
C TRP A 14 -7.17 -14.18 0.29
N GLU A 15 -7.08 -15.40 -0.26
CA GLU A 15 -5.98 -16.34 -0.07
C GLU A 15 -4.59 -15.83 -0.46
N LEU A 16 -4.50 -14.86 -1.38
CA LEU A 16 -3.25 -14.24 -1.83
C LEU A 16 -2.65 -13.33 -0.76
N TRP A 17 -3.48 -12.74 0.11
CA TRP A 17 -3.01 -11.88 1.23
C TRP A 17 -2.39 -12.66 2.37
N HIS A 18 -2.37 -13.98 2.27
CA HIS A 18 -1.67 -14.85 3.19
C HIS A 18 -0.34 -15.36 2.59
N THR A 19 -0.01 -15.03 1.34
CA THR A 19 1.18 -15.52 0.60
C THR A 19 2.09 -14.36 0.25
N SER A 20 3.35 -14.42 0.69
CA SER A 20 4.42 -13.60 0.13
C SER A 20 4.92 -14.21 -1.20
N GLY A 21 5.28 -13.38 -2.18
CA GLY A 21 6.09 -13.79 -3.34
C GLY A 21 5.38 -14.38 -4.55
N VAL A 22 4.05 -14.25 -4.66
CA VAL A 22 3.30 -14.69 -5.87
C VAL A 22 3.19 -13.52 -6.85
N PRO A 23 3.61 -13.66 -8.12
CA PRO A 23 3.32 -12.69 -9.17
C PRO A 23 1.81 -12.41 -9.24
N PHE A 24 1.44 -11.13 -9.27
CA PHE A 24 0.04 -10.74 -9.16
C PHE A 24 -0.59 -10.56 -10.54
N ASP A 25 -1.01 -11.66 -11.16
CA ASP A 25 -1.71 -11.60 -12.44
C ASP A 25 -3.15 -11.08 -12.24
N GLY A 26 -3.49 -9.91 -12.79
CA GLY A 26 -4.88 -9.41 -12.85
C GLY A 26 -5.17 -8.03 -12.24
N LEU A 27 -4.28 -7.42 -11.45
CA LEU A 27 -4.27 -5.94 -11.22
C LEU A 27 -3.83 -5.15 -12.46
N ASP A 28 -3.35 -5.92 -13.42
CA ASP A 28 -2.59 -5.57 -14.59
C ASP A 28 -3.45 -5.02 -15.74
N GLU A 29 -4.77 -5.11 -15.60
CA GLU A 29 -5.72 -4.47 -16.49
C GLU A 29 -6.55 -3.48 -15.68
N PRO A 30 -6.06 -2.23 -15.52
CA PRO A 30 -6.81 -1.19 -14.82
C PRO A 30 -8.22 -1.14 -15.37
N ASP A 31 -9.19 -1.14 -14.47
CA ASP A 31 -10.58 -0.94 -14.85
C ASP A 31 -10.70 0.48 -15.41
N LEU A 32 -10.85 0.59 -16.74
CA LEU A 32 -10.93 1.89 -17.41
C LEU A 32 -12.13 2.69 -16.90
N GLU A 33 -13.19 2.05 -16.39
CA GLU A 33 -14.33 2.75 -15.80
C GLU A 33 -13.99 3.40 -14.45
N GLY A 34 -13.17 2.74 -13.63
CA GLY A 34 -12.68 3.27 -12.35
C GLY A 34 -11.65 4.39 -12.47
N SER A 35 -10.93 4.44 -13.60
CA SER A 35 -9.91 5.48 -13.87
C SER A 35 -10.49 6.90 -13.98
N ASN A 36 -11.79 7.03 -14.25
CA ASN A 36 -12.46 8.30 -14.49
C ASN A 36 -12.48 9.22 -13.25
N ASN A 37 -12.19 8.70 -12.06
CA ASN A 37 -12.25 9.48 -10.81
C ASN A 37 -10.94 9.57 -10.03
N ILE A 38 -9.80 9.24 -10.64
CA ILE A 38 -8.49 9.24 -9.96
C ILE A 38 -8.17 10.59 -9.28
N LEU A 39 -8.59 11.70 -9.88
CA LEU A 39 -8.39 13.03 -9.27
C LEU A 39 -9.11 13.16 -7.93
N ALA A 40 -10.38 12.75 -7.87
CA ALA A 40 -11.15 12.80 -6.63
C ALA A 40 -10.66 11.77 -5.61
N ASP A 41 -10.22 10.60 -6.07
CA ASP A 41 -9.63 9.56 -5.21
C ASP A 41 -8.41 10.10 -4.45
N TRP A 42 -7.52 10.77 -5.17
CA TRP A 42 -6.33 11.40 -4.58
C TRP A 42 -6.68 12.59 -3.69
N ASN A 43 -7.64 13.42 -4.06
CA ASN A 43 -8.11 14.50 -3.18
C ASN A 43 -8.74 13.97 -1.88
N ARG A 44 -9.47 12.84 -1.90
CA ARG A 44 -10.04 12.21 -0.70
C ARG A 44 -8.97 11.60 0.21
N GLY A 45 -7.99 10.89 -0.36
CA GLY A 45 -7.00 10.13 0.41
C GLY A 45 -5.75 10.90 0.84
N ALA A 46 -5.55 12.14 0.39
CA ALA A 46 -4.23 12.78 0.47
C ALA A 46 -3.70 13.08 1.88
N GLU A 47 -4.55 13.19 2.89
CA GLU A 47 -4.10 13.31 4.28
C GLU A 47 -3.55 11.97 4.81
N GLU A 48 -4.07 10.84 4.32
CA GLU A 48 -3.72 9.48 4.77
C GLU A 48 -2.64 8.82 3.92
N ILE A 49 -2.35 9.38 2.74
CA ILE A 49 -1.34 8.89 1.81
C ILE A 49 -0.01 9.62 2.04
N THR A 50 1.06 8.85 2.15
CA THR A 50 2.43 9.39 2.22
C THR A 50 3.28 8.96 1.02
N ILE A 51 4.25 9.78 0.66
CA ILE A 51 5.29 9.48 -0.33
C ILE A 51 6.65 9.72 0.35
N ASN A 52 7.45 8.67 0.47
CA ASN A 52 8.72 8.68 1.21
C ASN A 52 8.57 9.27 2.62
N GLY A 53 7.49 8.91 3.31
CA GLY A 53 7.19 9.34 4.67
C GLY A 53 6.58 10.73 4.84
N GLU A 54 6.54 11.56 3.78
CA GLU A 54 5.85 12.85 3.81
C GLU A 54 4.40 12.70 3.30
N SER A 55 3.41 13.28 3.99
CA SER A 55 2.02 13.22 3.52
C SER A 55 1.82 14.01 2.22
N VAL A 56 0.96 13.52 1.34
CA VAL A 56 0.62 14.21 0.08
C VAL A 56 0.08 15.61 0.37
N ALA A 57 -0.74 15.76 1.42
CA ALA A 57 -1.20 17.06 1.91
C ALA A 57 -0.05 18.01 2.30
N SER A 58 0.96 17.55 3.03
CA SER A 58 2.14 18.35 3.39
C SER A 58 2.91 18.79 2.15
N ILE A 59 3.19 17.86 1.23
CA ILE A 59 3.90 18.15 -0.02
C ILE A 59 3.16 19.26 -0.80
N ARG A 60 1.83 19.14 -0.94
CA ARG A 60 1.01 20.09 -1.68
C ARG A 60 0.88 21.44 -1.00
N ARG A 61 0.72 21.49 0.33
CA ARG A 61 0.75 22.75 1.11
C ARG A 61 2.06 23.51 0.89
N ARG A 62 3.19 22.80 0.86
CA ARG A 62 4.50 23.40 0.58
C ARG A 62 4.62 23.92 -0.86
N GLU A 63 4.15 23.15 -1.86
CA GLU A 63 4.23 23.57 -3.27
C GLU A 63 3.34 24.77 -3.59
N LEU A 64 2.13 24.81 -3.03
CA LEU A 64 1.14 25.85 -3.32
C LEU A 64 1.21 27.04 -2.35
N GLY A 65 1.88 26.88 -1.21
CA GLY A 65 2.02 27.93 -0.19
C GLY A 65 0.66 28.44 0.28
N ALA A 66 0.53 29.76 0.43
CA ALA A 66 -0.71 30.42 0.85
C ALA A 66 -1.87 30.26 -0.16
N ALA A 67 -1.59 29.88 -1.42
CA ALA A 67 -2.64 29.73 -2.43
C ALA A 67 -3.58 28.54 -2.15
N LEU A 68 -3.13 27.54 -1.37
CA LEU A 68 -3.92 26.35 -1.03
C LEU A 68 -5.17 26.68 -0.20
N VAL A 69 -5.15 27.77 0.57
CA VAL A 69 -6.23 28.15 1.50
C VAL A 69 -7.52 28.56 0.77
N THR A 70 -7.46 28.81 -0.55
CA THR A 70 -8.57 29.43 -1.30
C THR A 70 -9.54 28.46 -1.97
N ARG A 71 -9.25 27.15 -2.03
CA ARG A 71 -10.08 26.18 -2.77
C ARG A 71 -10.49 25.00 -1.91
N LYS A 72 -11.77 24.94 -1.53
CA LYS A 72 -12.61 23.78 -1.09
C LYS A 72 -11.98 22.56 -0.37
N GLY A 73 -10.77 22.64 0.17
CA GLY A 73 -10.02 21.49 0.70
C GLY A 73 -9.44 20.55 -0.37
N GLU A 74 -9.52 20.87 -1.66
CA GLU A 74 -8.95 20.04 -2.74
C GLU A 74 -7.45 20.36 -2.93
N LEU A 75 -6.62 19.33 -3.15
CA LEU A 75 -5.16 19.48 -3.31
C LEU A 75 -4.71 19.50 -4.77
N PHE A 76 -5.53 18.94 -5.66
CA PHE A 76 -5.30 18.86 -7.09
C PHE A 76 -6.54 19.39 -7.82
N ASP A 77 -6.35 20.45 -8.59
CA ASP A 77 -7.45 21.09 -9.33
C ASP A 77 -7.68 20.43 -10.69
N THR A 78 -6.60 19.92 -11.30
CA THR A 78 -6.63 19.38 -12.65
C THR A 78 -5.89 18.07 -12.75
N MET A 79 -6.27 17.27 -13.74
CA MET A 79 -5.55 16.05 -14.08
C MET A 79 -4.08 16.31 -14.45
N GLN A 80 -3.78 17.48 -15.03
CA GLN A 80 -2.42 17.86 -15.40
C GLN A 80 -1.54 18.13 -14.18
N GLU A 81 -2.10 18.73 -13.11
CA GLU A 81 -1.40 18.90 -11.84
C GLU A 81 -1.09 17.55 -11.20
N LEU A 82 -2.07 16.65 -11.14
CA LEU A 82 -1.85 15.30 -10.59
C LEU A 82 -0.77 14.53 -11.37
N LYS A 83 -0.79 14.59 -12.71
CA LYS A 83 0.25 14.00 -13.56
C LYS A 83 1.64 14.57 -13.27
N THR A 84 1.72 15.89 -13.10
CA THR A 84 2.97 16.58 -12.77
C THR A 84 3.48 16.16 -11.40
N PHE A 85 2.59 16.06 -10.42
CA PHE A 85 2.89 15.57 -9.09
C PHE A 85 3.42 14.13 -9.09
N PHE A 86 2.77 13.21 -9.81
CA PHE A 86 3.26 11.83 -9.94
C PHE A 86 4.66 11.77 -10.56
N LYS A 87 4.90 12.51 -11.63
CA LYS A 87 6.24 12.60 -12.24
C LYS A 87 7.29 13.09 -11.26
N ARG A 88 6.95 14.11 -10.47
CA ARG A 88 7.87 14.79 -9.56
C ARG A 88 8.14 14.01 -8.27
N TYR A 89 7.17 13.27 -7.74
CA TYR A 89 7.29 12.65 -6.42
C TYR A 89 7.26 11.14 -6.42
N LEU A 90 6.41 10.50 -7.24
CA LEU A 90 6.33 9.03 -7.32
C LEU A 90 7.34 8.44 -8.31
N LEU A 91 7.56 9.12 -9.44
CA LEU A 91 8.41 8.65 -10.54
C LEU A 91 9.77 9.37 -10.61
N GLN A 92 10.15 10.08 -9.54
CA GLN A 92 11.34 10.94 -9.53
C GLN A 92 12.64 10.19 -9.85
N TYR A 93 12.73 8.92 -9.42
CA TYR A 93 13.91 8.07 -9.64
C TYR A 93 13.74 7.10 -10.82
N VAL A 94 12.56 7.04 -11.45
CA VAL A 94 12.36 6.25 -12.67
C VAL A 94 13.10 6.92 -13.82
N ALA A 95 13.86 6.12 -14.57
CA ALA A 95 14.62 6.58 -15.73
C ALA A 95 13.74 7.34 -16.73
N GLU A 96 14.25 8.48 -17.24
CA GLU A 96 13.48 9.41 -18.08
C GLU A 96 12.80 8.73 -19.27
N LYS A 97 13.51 7.83 -19.97
CA LYS A 97 12.98 7.07 -21.11
C LYS A 97 11.74 6.21 -20.79
N ASN A 98 11.54 5.85 -19.52
CA ASN A 98 10.39 5.04 -19.06
C ASN A 98 9.30 5.89 -18.39
N ARG A 99 9.57 7.16 -18.08
CA ARG A 99 8.75 7.98 -17.18
C ARG A 99 7.35 8.28 -17.72
N ASN A 100 7.20 8.47 -19.03
CA ASN A 100 5.89 8.72 -19.64
C ASN A 100 5.01 7.46 -19.65
N ALA A 101 5.55 6.31 -20.07
CA ALA A 101 4.83 5.03 -20.00
C ALA A 101 4.46 4.67 -18.56
N ALA A 102 5.37 4.92 -17.61
CA ALA A 102 5.10 4.75 -16.19
C ALA A 102 3.94 5.65 -15.73
N LEU A 103 3.94 6.93 -16.12
CA LEU A 103 2.85 7.85 -15.79
C LEU A 103 1.51 7.34 -16.34
N GLU A 104 1.43 6.93 -17.60
CA GLU A 104 0.19 6.41 -18.21
C GLU A 104 -0.36 5.21 -17.43
N TYR A 105 0.52 4.28 -17.02
CA TYR A 105 0.13 3.19 -16.15
C TYR A 105 -0.38 3.70 -14.79
N LEU A 106 0.31 4.63 -14.13
CA LEU A 106 -0.14 5.16 -12.83
C LEU A 106 -1.49 5.85 -12.90
N MET A 107 -1.75 6.59 -13.98
CA MET A 107 -3.03 7.28 -14.17
C MET A 107 -4.21 6.33 -14.27
N SER A 108 -3.96 5.07 -14.66
CA SER A 108 -4.99 4.04 -14.76
C SER A 108 -5.01 3.11 -13.55
N ALA A 109 -3.86 2.88 -12.89
CA ALA A 109 -3.76 1.93 -11.79
C ALA A 109 -3.93 2.53 -10.38
N LEU A 110 -3.61 3.81 -10.15
CA LEU A 110 -3.65 4.44 -8.81
C LEU A 110 -5.02 5.04 -8.45
N HIS A 111 -6.10 4.31 -8.71
CA HIS A 111 -7.47 4.64 -8.27
C HIS A 111 -7.88 3.82 -7.04
N GLN A 112 -9.00 4.16 -6.39
CA GLN A 112 -9.45 3.53 -5.12
C GLN A 112 -9.64 2.01 -5.21
N GLY A 113 -9.99 1.48 -6.39
CA GLY A 113 -10.14 0.04 -6.64
C GLY A 113 -8.88 -0.67 -7.13
N GLY A 114 -7.77 0.08 -7.27
CA GLY A 114 -6.51 -0.42 -7.81
C GLY A 114 -5.37 -0.33 -6.80
N LEU A 115 -4.22 0.16 -7.24
CA LEU A 115 -2.99 0.25 -6.47
C LEU A 115 -2.99 1.38 -5.42
N LEU A 116 -4.03 2.21 -5.33
CA LEU A 116 -4.13 3.23 -4.28
C LEU A 116 -4.45 2.60 -2.91
N HIS A 117 -5.34 1.60 -2.91
CA HIS A 117 -5.78 0.87 -1.72
C HIS A 117 -5.84 -0.65 -2.00
N PRO A 118 -4.71 -1.28 -2.37
CA PRO A 118 -4.70 -2.67 -2.80
C PRO A 118 -5.23 -3.63 -1.71
N VAL A 119 -4.90 -3.42 -0.44
CA VAL A 119 -5.42 -4.16 0.72
C VAL A 119 -6.86 -3.75 1.00
N GLY A 120 -7.16 -2.46 1.02
CA GLY A 120 -8.49 -1.93 1.35
C GLY A 120 -9.59 -2.47 0.45
N PHE A 121 -9.31 -2.53 -0.86
CA PHE A 121 -10.25 -3.09 -1.84
C PHE A 121 -10.47 -4.59 -1.63
N ALA A 122 -9.40 -5.36 -1.43
CA ALA A 122 -9.53 -6.81 -1.22
C ALA A 122 -10.23 -7.15 0.10
N VAL A 123 -9.96 -6.38 1.16
CA VAL A 123 -10.67 -6.46 2.44
C VAL A 123 -12.15 -6.21 2.23
N TYR A 124 -12.52 -5.10 1.57
CA TYR A 124 -13.91 -4.74 1.31
C TYR A 124 -14.67 -5.88 0.62
N LYS A 125 -14.06 -6.47 -0.42
CA LYS A 125 -14.68 -7.60 -1.12
C LYS A 125 -14.84 -8.82 -0.22
N CYS A 126 -13.79 -9.18 0.52
CA CYS A 126 -13.83 -10.35 1.39
C CYS A 126 -14.88 -10.23 2.49
N ILE A 127 -14.97 -9.09 3.16
CA ILE A 127 -15.98 -8.89 4.22
C ILE A 127 -17.39 -8.90 3.62
N THR A 128 -17.58 -8.31 2.43
CA THR A 128 -18.88 -8.29 1.74
C THR A 128 -19.33 -9.70 1.35
N ASP A 129 -18.44 -10.50 0.77
CA ASP A 129 -18.70 -11.90 0.42
C ASP A 129 -19.04 -12.74 1.67
N ALA A 130 -18.44 -12.40 2.81
CA ALA A 130 -18.71 -12.98 4.13
C ALA A 130 -19.96 -12.41 4.83
N LYS A 131 -20.78 -11.61 4.15
CA LYS A 131 -21.99 -10.95 4.70
C LYS A 131 -21.70 -10.00 5.85
N TYR A 132 -20.55 -9.32 5.80
CA TYR A 132 -20.20 -8.22 6.67
C TYR A 132 -20.05 -6.92 5.88
N CYS A 133 -20.25 -5.78 6.52
CA CYS A 133 -19.87 -4.49 5.97
C CYS A 133 -19.13 -3.63 6.99
N SER A 134 -18.26 -2.75 6.48
CA SER A 134 -17.69 -1.68 7.29
C SER A 134 -18.73 -0.55 7.44
N PRO A 135 -18.81 0.10 8.60
CA PRO A 135 -19.56 1.35 8.74
C PRO A 135 -19.04 2.38 7.72
N GLY A 136 -19.89 2.81 6.79
CA GLY A 136 -19.53 3.78 5.76
C GLY A 136 -19.36 5.20 6.32
N GLU A 137 -18.73 6.08 5.55
CA GLU A 137 -18.76 7.53 5.83
C GLU A 137 -20.22 8.00 5.85
N GLY A 138 -20.64 8.63 6.96
CA GLY A 138 -22.03 9.04 7.19
C GLY A 138 -22.90 8.01 7.92
N SER A 139 -22.37 6.84 8.27
CA SER A 139 -23.05 5.95 9.22
C SER A 139 -23.11 6.56 10.63
N ASN A 140 -24.10 6.11 11.42
CA ASN A 140 -24.24 6.53 12.80
C ASN A 140 -22.93 6.27 13.57
N PRO A 141 -22.42 7.25 14.35
CA PRO A 141 -21.19 7.06 15.11
C PRO A 141 -21.35 5.91 16.10
N ILE A 142 -20.28 5.12 16.21
CA ILE A 142 -20.19 3.98 17.13
C ILE A 142 -19.43 4.44 18.37
N TYR A 143 -19.94 4.09 19.54
CA TYR A 143 -19.36 4.40 20.83
C TYR A 143 -19.06 3.13 21.60
N ARG A 144 -18.07 3.21 22.48
CA ARG A 144 -17.73 2.20 23.47
C ARG A 144 -18.02 2.74 24.85
N ASN A 145 -18.85 2.04 25.62
CA ASN A 145 -19.13 2.42 27.01
C ASN A 145 -18.01 1.95 27.96
N SER A 146 -18.11 2.33 29.23
CA SER A 146 -17.13 1.98 30.27
C SER A 146 -16.98 0.47 30.53
N SER A 147 -17.97 -0.35 30.14
CA SER A 147 -17.88 -1.82 30.20
C SER A 147 -17.21 -2.44 28.97
N GLY A 148 -16.89 -1.63 27.95
CA GLY A 148 -16.31 -2.07 26.68
C GLY A 148 -17.34 -2.48 25.62
N GLU A 149 -18.62 -2.37 25.90
CA GLU A 149 -19.70 -2.69 24.97
C GLU A 149 -19.81 -1.62 23.87
N LEU A 150 -19.99 -2.07 22.63
CA LEU A 150 -20.16 -1.19 21.47
C LEU A 150 -21.64 -0.96 21.18
N TYR A 151 -22.01 0.28 20.92
CA TYR A 151 -23.36 0.65 20.53
C TYR A 151 -23.34 1.82 19.52
N TYR A 152 -24.39 1.98 18.72
CA TYR A 152 -24.54 3.12 17.82
C TYR A 152 -25.43 4.18 18.43
N VAL A 153 -25.14 5.44 18.12
CA VAL A 153 -26.01 6.56 18.48
C VAL A 153 -26.84 6.91 17.25
N GLN A 154 -28.16 6.78 17.36
CA GLN A 154 -29.06 7.20 16.28
C GLN A 154 -28.84 8.68 15.95
N SER A 155 -28.88 9.03 14.67
CA SER A 155 -28.74 10.42 14.21
C SER A 155 -29.61 11.38 15.02
N GLY A 156 -28.99 12.46 15.53
CA GLY A 156 -29.65 13.46 16.37
C GLY A 156 -29.75 13.13 17.86
N LYS A 157 -29.23 11.98 18.32
CA LYS A 157 -29.12 11.65 19.74
C LYS A 157 -27.71 11.89 20.28
N ASN A 158 -27.62 12.09 21.59
CA ASN A 158 -26.36 12.13 22.32
C ASN A 158 -25.89 10.71 22.67
N PRO A 159 -24.59 10.49 22.92
CA PRO A 159 -24.11 9.24 23.52
C PRO A 159 -24.79 8.99 24.87
N LEU A 160 -24.85 7.72 25.29
CA LEU A 160 -25.47 7.30 26.55
C LEU A 160 -24.77 7.96 27.76
N SER A 161 -23.47 8.18 27.65
CA SER A 161 -22.66 8.90 28.61
C SER A 161 -21.68 9.86 27.90
N PRO A 162 -21.38 11.03 28.47
CA PRO A 162 -20.37 11.94 27.94
C PRO A 162 -18.95 11.36 28.00
N PHE A 163 -18.74 10.27 28.75
CA PHE A 163 -17.47 9.57 28.88
C PHE A 163 -17.31 8.42 27.88
N ASP A 164 -18.32 8.15 27.06
CA ASP A 164 -18.24 7.06 26.08
C ASP A 164 -17.26 7.42 24.96
N GLU A 165 -16.40 6.47 24.62
CA GLU A 165 -15.34 6.66 23.63
C GLU A 165 -15.93 6.49 22.23
N ARG A 166 -15.78 7.50 21.37
CA ARG A 166 -16.11 7.35 19.95
C ARG A 166 -15.10 6.40 19.29
N VAL A 167 -15.59 5.33 18.68
CA VAL A 167 -14.76 4.34 18.00
C VAL A 167 -14.67 4.66 16.51
N ASN A 168 -13.46 4.87 16.02
CA ASN A 168 -13.20 4.91 14.58
C ASN A 168 -13.38 3.51 14.02
N SER A 169 -14.35 3.32 13.12
CA SER A 169 -14.70 1.99 12.60
C SER A 169 -13.56 1.34 11.82
N ARG A 170 -12.82 2.15 11.07
CA ARG A 170 -11.71 1.74 10.22
C ARG A 170 -10.61 2.79 10.28
N THR A 171 -9.37 2.32 10.20
CA THR A 171 -8.20 3.16 9.96
C THR A 171 -7.45 2.57 8.78
N THR A 172 -7.12 3.41 7.81
CA THR A 172 -6.31 3.04 6.65
C THR A 172 -5.05 3.89 6.66
N TYR A 173 -3.95 3.29 6.22
CA TYR A 173 -2.71 4.00 5.98
C TYR A 173 -2.09 3.48 4.70
N THR A 174 -1.75 4.39 3.78
CA THR A 174 -1.07 4.05 2.53
C THR A 174 0.24 4.84 2.43
N ALA A 175 1.34 4.15 2.14
CA ALA A 175 2.64 4.76 1.87
C ALA A 175 3.21 4.30 0.53
N PHE A 176 3.76 5.24 -0.20
CA PHE A 176 4.56 4.99 -1.40
C PHE A 176 6.03 5.23 -1.08
N ILE A 177 6.88 4.25 -1.31
CA ILE A 177 8.33 4.35 -1.14
C ILE A 177 8.96 4.26 -2.52
N THR A 178 9.48 5.38 -3.02
CA THR A 178 10.07 5.43 -4.36
C THR A 178 11.43 4.77 -4.42
N THR A 179 11.74 4.19 -5.57
CA THR A 179 13.00 3.50 -5.86
C THR A 179 13.48 3.86 -7.27
N SER A 180 14.76 3.62 -7.57
CA SER A 180 15.33 3.81 -8.91
C SER A 180 14.61 3.05 -10.05
N SER A 181 13.81 2.03 -9.73
CA SER A 181 13.08 1.23 -10.71
C SER A 181 11.56 1.37 -10.62
N GLY A 182 11.02 2.19 -9.71
CA GLY A 182 9.57 2.31 -9.48
C GLY A 182 9.26 2.68 -8.04
N PHE A 183 8.40 1.95 -7.37
CA PHE A 183 8.07 2.20 -5.95
C PHE A 183 7.50 0.96 -5.27
N ASN A 184 7.49 0.98 -3.95
CA ASN A 184 6.72 0.05 -3.12
C ASN A 184 5.46 0.76 -2.63
N VAL A 185 4.31 0.09 -2.70
CA VAL A 185 3.06 0.50 -2.05
C VAL A 185 2.90 -0.32 -0.79
N GLN A 186 2.86 0.34 0.35
CA GLN A 186 2.54 -0.27 1.62
C GLN A 186 1.16 0.20 2.04
N GLU A 187 0.25 -0.73 2.32
CA GLU A 187 -1.04 -0.38 2.90
C GLU A 187 -1.30 -1.21 4.14
N LYS A 188 -1.84 -0.57 5.17
CA LYS A 188 -2.40 -1.22 6.35
C LYS A 188 -3.83 -0.77 6.55
N VAL A 189 -4.73 -1.75 6.70
CA VAL A 189 -6.14 -1.55 7.00
C VAL A 189 -6.43 -2.19 8.33
N THR A 190 -6.87 -1.40 9.30
CA THR A 190 -7.31 -1.86 10.61
C THR A 190 -8.82 -1.65 10.71
N GLN A 191 -9.56 -2.73 10.86
CA GLN A 191 -11.01 -2.69 11.04
C GLN A 191 -11.31 -2.92 12.51
N ASN A 192 -11.85 -1.90 13.18
CA ASN A 192 -12.16 -1.94 14.60
C ASN A 192 -13.58 -2.44 14.88
N VAL A 193 -14.47 -2.28 13.90
CA VAL A 193 -15.88 -2.66 14.02
C VAL A 193 -16.43 -3.12 12.67
N LEU A 194 -17.27 -4.15 12.65
CA LEU A 194 -18.04 -4.57 11.47
C LEU A 194 -19.54 -4.59 11.79
N TYR A 195 -20.38 -4.57 10.76
CA TYR A 195 -21.79 -4.94 10.85
C TYR A 195 -22.04 -6.28 10.18
N SER A 196 -23.05 -7.00 10.66
CA SER A 196 -23.65 -8.11 9.92
C SER A 196 -24.57 -7.54 8.84
N MET A 197 -24.45 -7.98 7.59
CA MET A 197 -25.38 -7.59 6.53
C MET A 197 -26.78 -8.17 6.75
N ASP A 198 -26.87 -9.29 7.48
CA ASP A 198 -28.16 -9.90 7.85
C ASP A 198 -28.85 -9.17 9.01
N ASP A 199 -28.10 -8.37 9.77
CA ASP A 199 -28.59 -7.63 10.93
C ASP A 199 -27.69 -6.42 11.18
N LEU A 200 -28.07 -5.26 10.63
CA LEU A 200 -27.29 -4.03 10.72
C LEU A 200 -27.26 -3.45 12.14
N GLU A 201 -28.13 -3.89 13.05
CA GLU A 201 -28.09 -3.49 14.46
C GLU A 201 -27.00 -4.27 15.21
N LYS A 202 -26.59 -5.43 14.67
CA LYS A 202 -25.54 -6.25 15.25
C LYS A 202 -24.15 -5.72 14.92
N VAL A 203 -23.60 -4.99 15.88
CA VAL A 203 -22.21 -4.52 15.87
C VAL A 203 -21.26 -5.65 16.28
N ILE A 204 -20.23 -5.88 15.47
CA ILE A 204 -19.18 -6.87 15.72
C ILE A 204 -17.90 -6.14 16.10
N GLY A 205 -17.52 -6.24 17.38
CA GLY A 205 -16.28 -5.67 17.93
C GLY A 205 -15.15 -6.68 18.10
N PRO A 206 -13.97 -6.24 18.60
CA PRO A 206 -12.89 -7.13 18.99
C PRO A 206 -13.29 -8.06 20.16
N ASP A 207 -12.65 -9.22 20.27
CA ASP A 207 -12.71 -10.03 21.49
C ASP A 207 -11.93 -9.34 22.62
N ALA A 208 -12.21 -9.72 23.87
CA ALA A 208 -11.51 -9.19 25.05
C ALA A 208 -9.97 -9.32 24.91
N GLY A 209 -9.26 -8.23 25.19
CA GLY A 209 -7.80 -8.14 25.05
C GLY A 209 -7.31 -7.69 23.67
N HIS A 210 -8.21 -7.46 22.70
CA HIS A 210 -7.87 -6.92 21.39
C HIS A 210 -8.48 -5.53 21.16
N SER A 211 -7.82 -4.72 20.33
CA SER A 211 -8.27 -3.38 19.97
C SER A 211 -8.98 -3.30 18.62
N PHE A 212 -8.89 -4.36 17.80
CA PHE A 212 -9.43 -4.42 16.44
C PHE A 212 -10.10 -5.76 16.13
N VAL A 213 -11.05 -5.77 15.20
CA VAL A 213 -11.69 -7.01 14.70
C VAL A 213 -10.72 -7.78 13.82
N PHE A 214 -10.11 -7.10 12.84
CA PHE A 214 -8.97 -7.60 12.08
C PHE A 214 -8.09 -6.45 11.61
N ALA A 215 -6.83 -6.75 11.30
CA ALA A 215 -5.90 -5.84 10.67
C ALA A 215 -5.18 -6.57 9.54
N ALA A 216 -5.21 -6.03 8.33
CA ALA A 216 -4.55 -6.55 7.15
C ALA A 216 -3.51 -5.54 6.65
N GLN A 217 -2.37 -6.03 6.16
CA GLN A 217 -1.35 -5.17 5.59
C GLN A 217 -0.59 -5.89 4.47
N ALA A 218 -0.04 -5.11 3.55
CA ALA A 218 0.84 -5.64 2.53
C ALA A 218 1.83 -4.62 2.00
N THR A 219 2.85 -5.13 1.31
CA THR A 219 3.81 -4.39 0.52
C THR A 219 3.82 -4.94 -0.89
N LEU A 220 3.48 -4.09 -1.86
CA LEU A 220 3.52 -4.39 -3.28
C LEU A 220 4.68 -3.63 -3.91
N ALA A 221 5.55 -4.33 -4.62
CA ALA A 221 6.62 -3.74 -5.42
C ALA A 221 6.16 -3.54 -6.86
N VAL A 222 6.16 -2.29 -7.31
CA VAL A 222 5.87 -1.88 -8.69
C VAL A 222 7.19 -1.50 -9.37
N ARG A 223 7.54 -2.20 -10.45
CA ARG A 223 8.86 -2.09 -11.11
C ARG A 223 8.73 -1.84 -12.61
N PHE A 224 9.33 -0.75 -13.10
CA PHE A 224 9.38 -0.33 -14.50
C PHE A 224 10.71 -0.76 -15.16
N THR A 225 10.87 -2.06 -15.43
CA THR A 225 12.12 -2.66 -15.93
C THR A 225 12.33 -2.50 -17.45
N GLY A 226 11.99 -1.34 -18.02
CA GLY A 226 12.13 -1.06 -19.46
C GLY A 226 11.10 -1.71 -20.37
N LYS A 227 10.05 -2.32 -19.81
CA LYS A 227 8.84 -2.73 -20.53
C LYS A 227 7.76 -1.64 -20.37
N PRO A 228 6.82 -1.49 -21.33
CA PRO A 228 5.72 -0.53 -21.23
C PRO A 228 4.84 -0.75 -20.00
N LYS A 229 4.72 -2.02 -19.57
CA LYS A 229 3.96 -2.43 -18.39
C LYS A 229 4.89 -2.74 -17.23
N PRO A 230 4.66 -2.21 -16.03
CA PRO A 230 5.47 -2.58 -14.87
C PRO A 230 5.19 -4.02 -14.44
N THR A 231 6.12 -4.58 -13.69
CA THR A 231 5.90 -5.81 -12.93
C THR A 231 5.43 -5.43 -11.54
N VAL A 232 4.31 -6.02 -11.10
CA VAL A 232 3.77 -5.87 -9.75
C VAL A 232 3.95 -7.18 -8.98
N THR A 233 4.60 -7.11 -7.82
CA THR A 233 4.88 -8.29 -6.97
C THR A 233 4.46 -8.01 -5.54
N ILE A 234 3.87 -9.01 -4.87
CA ILE A 234 3.63 -8.93 -3.42
C ILE A 234 4.91 -9.34 -2.71
N GLU A 235 5.59 -8.39 -2.09
CA GLU A 235 6.77 -8.67 -1.25
C GLU A 235 6.34 -9.28 0.08
N ASN A 236 5.31 -8.71 0.70
CA ASN A 236 4.77 -9.18 1.97
C ASN A 236 3.25 -8.95 2.03
N ALA A 237 2.54 -9.86 2.67
CA ALA A 237 1.13 -9.70 3.00
C ALA A 237 0.80 -10.48 4.28
N THR A 238 0.10 -9.82 5.21
CA THR A 238 -0.26 -10.42 6.49
C THR A 238 -1.63 -9.96 6.95
N ILE A 239 -2.29 -10.80 7.74
CA ILE A 239 -3.54 -10.45 8.41
C ILE A 239 -3.55 -11.03 9.83
N SER A 240 -4.03 -10.21 10.75
CA SER A 240 -4.26 -10.52 12.15
C SER A 240 -5.73 -10.38 12.47
N TYR A 241 -6.24 -11.23 13.36
CA TYR A 241 -7.65 -11.21 13.78
C TYR A 241 -7.71 -11.03 15.28
N GLY A 242 -8.44 -10.00 15.73
CA GLY A 242 -8.78 -9.80 17.13
C GLY A 242 -10.20 -10.27 17.47
N ASN A 243 -10.97 -10.80 16.51
CA ASN A 243 -12.25 -11.47 16.76
C ASN A 243 -12.24 -12.91 16.22
N LYS A 244 -12.48 -13.90 17.08
CA LYS A 244 -12.46 -15.34 16.74
C LYS A 244 -13.56 -15.76 15.78
N ALA A 245 -14.75 -15.17 15.87
CA ALA A 245 -15.86 -15.48 14.98
C ALA A 245 -15.55 -14.99 13.56
N VAL A 246 -15.06 -13.76 13.42
CA VAL A 246 -14.62 -13.19 12.14
C VAL A 246 -13.45 -13.98 11.57
N LYS A 247 -12.47 -14.35 12.39
CA LYS A 247 -11.37 -15.24 11.96
C LYS A 247 -11.88 -16.55 11.38
N LYS A 248 -12.88 -17.18 12.00
CA LYS A 248 -13.43 -18.46 11.53
C LYS A 248 -14.04 -18.34 10.14
N VAL A 249 -14.65 -17.20 9.82
CA VAL A 249 -15.30 -16.94 8.53
C VAL A 249 -14.30 -16.50 7.47
N LEU A 250 -13.43 -15.54 7.81
CA LEU A 250 -12.51 -14.94 6.83
C LEU A 250 -11.24 -15.76 6.60
N ASP A 251 -10.75 -16.54 7.58
CA ASP A 251 -9.53 -17.34 7.41
C ASP A 251 -9.81 -18.66 6.67
N GLN A 252 -9.93 -18.55 5.34
CA GLN A 252 -10.20 -19.66 4.44
C GLN A 252 -8.97 -20.52 4.10
N ARG A 253 -7.79 -20.24 4.69
CA ARG A 253 -6.58 -21.01 4.41
C ARG A 253 -6.79 -22.50 4.71
N SER A 254 -6.24 -23.34 3.84
CA SER A 254 -6.28 -24.79 4.00
C SER A 254 -5.54 -25.24 5.28
N ARG A 255 -5.96 -26.37 5.87
CA ARG A 255 -5.30 -26.94 7.06
C ARG A 255 -3.79 -27.19 6.87
N PRO A 256 -3.32 -27.74 5.72
CA PRO A 256 -1.89 -27.89 5.48
C PRO A 256 -1.14 -26.56 5.53
N ARG A 257 -1.70 -25.49 4.95
CA ARG A 257 -1.10 -24.15 4.98
C ARG A 257 -1.02 -23.59 6.39
N LYS A 258 -2.13 -23.65 7.16
CA LYS A 258 -2.15 -23.26 8.58
C LYS A 258 -1.15 -24.05 9.42
N TRP A 259 -0.84 -25.30 9.04
CA TRP A 259 0.17 -26.10 9.71
C TRP A 259 1.59 -25.66 9.34
N LEU A 260 1.85 -25.41 8.05
CA LEU A 260 3.16 -24.95 7.56
C LEU A 260 3.54 -23.61 8.21
N GLU A 261 2.64 -22.63 8.23
CA GLU A 261 2.88 -21.33 8.86
C GLU A 261 3.16 -21.46 10.36
N ARG A 262 2.45 -22.36 11.07
CA ARG A 262 2.73 -22.66 12.48
C ARG A 262 4.12 -23.28 12.69
N LYS A 263 4.63 -24.03 11.72
CA LYS A 263 5.99 -24.62 11.78
C LYS A 263 7.04 -23.57 11.46
N LEU A 264 6.83 -22.77 10.42
CA LEU A 264 7.73 -21.68 10.03
C LEU A 264 7.84 -20.63 11.14
N GLY A 265 6.72 -20.20 11.73
CA GLY A 265 6.70 -19.27 12.86
C GLY A 265 7.30 -19.83 14.17
N ARG A 266 7.51 -21.15 14.27
CA ARG A 266 8.24 -21.77 15.39
C ARG A 266 9.72 -21.97 15.10
N ALA A 267 10.05 -22.27 13.83
CA ALA A 267 11.42 -22.48 13.37
C ALA A 267 12.18 -21.15 13.27
N GLY A 268 11.50 -20.10 12.82
CA GLY A 268 11.92 -18.73 13.03
C GLY A 268 11.38 -18.24 14.37
N LYS A 269 12.10 -18.46 15.47
CA LYS A 269 12.09 -17.53 16.61
C LYS A 269 12.74 -16.19 16.22
N VAL A 270 12.36 -15.64 15.07
CA VAL A 270 12.12 -14.21 15.00
C VAL A 270 10.80 -14.11 15.77
N GLU A 271 10.79 -13.42 16.90
CA GLU A 271 9.51 -13.04 17.49
C GLU A 271 8.69 -12.39 16.37
N ILE A 272 7.74 -13.13 15.78
CA ILE A 272 6.52 -12.52 15.29
C ILE A 272 5.87 -12.10 16.59
N ALA A 273 6.36 -10.99 17.16
CA ALA A 273 5.84 -10.41 18.37
C ALA A 273 4.33 -10.43 18.21
N ASP A 274 3.64 -10.88 19.25
CA ASP A 274 2.20 -10.68 19.35
C ASP A 274 1.97 -9.22 18.98
N TYR A 275 1.41 -8.97 17.78
CA TYR A 275 1.28 -7.65 17.16
C TYR A 275 0.29 -6.76 17.93
N THR A 276 -0.05 -7.14 19.16
CA THR A 276 -0.87 -6.45 20.14
C THR A 276 -0.10 -5.33 20.86
N ALA A 277 1.23 -5.33 20.79
CA ALA A 277 2.08 -4.26 21.33
C ALA A 277 3.20 -3.88 20.35
N GLN A 278 2.86 -3.55 19.12
CA GLN A 278 3.79 -2.74 18.33
C GLN A 278 3.77 -1.30 18.86
N PRO A 279 4.91 -0.59 18.82
CA PRO A 279 4.88 0.85 19.02
C PRO A 279 3.85 1.47 18.06
N PRO A 280 3.27 2.63 18.39
CA PRO A 280 2.25 3.28 17.57
C PRO A 280 2.66 3.19 16.10
N VAL A 281 1.74 2.83 15.21
CA VAL A 281 1.99 2.65 13.77
C VAL A 281 2.90 3.75 13.20
N HIS A 282 2.77 4.96 13.73
CA HIS A 282 3.67 6.09 13.52
C HIS A 282 5.18 5.78 13.67
N GLU A 283 5.64 5.11 14.74
CA GLU A 283 7.06 4.85 15.00
C GLU A 283 7.68 3.82 14.04
N GLN A 284 6.93 2.77 13.66
CA GLN A 284 7.43 1.85 12.64
C GLN A 284 7.50 2.51 11.27
N PHE A 285 6.55 3.39 10.97
CA PHE A 285 6.60 4.20 9.77
C PHE A 285 7.69 5.26 9.82
N GLN A 286 7.99 5.86 10.98
CA GLN A 286 9.15 6.72 11.15
C GLN A 286 10.45 5.96 10.90
N LEU A 287 10.56 4.71 11.36
CA LEU A 287 11.72 3.87 11.10
C LEU A 287 11.85 3.54 9.60
N VAL A 288 10.76 3.17 8.93
CA VAL A 288 10.74 2.90 7.48
C VAL A 288 11.00 4.18 6.68
N THR A 289 10.50 5.32 7.14
CA THR A 289 10.76 6.63 6.55
C THR A 289 12.24 7.00 6.69
N ALA A 290 12.80 6.91 7.90
CA ALA A 290 14.22 7.17 8.16
C ALA A 290 15.13 6.21 7.36
N LEU A 291 14.76 4.94 7.24
CA LEU A 291 15.44 3.98 6.37
C LEU A 291 15.33 4.38 4.90
N GLY A 292 14.15 4.80 4.44
CA GLY A 292 13.91 5.29 3.09
C GLY A 292 14.73 6.53 2.75
N GLU A 293 14.80 7.51 3.67
CA GLU A 293 15.66 8.68 3.57
C GLU A 293 17.13 8.28 3.47
N THR A 294 17.59 7.40 4.36
CA THR A 294 18.98 6.90 4.37
C THR A 294 19.32 6.17 3.07
N ILE A 295 18.42 5.33 2.55
CA ILE A 295 18.59 4.65 1.26
C ILE A 295 18.64 5.67 0.11
N GLY A 296 17.78 6.68 0.13
CA GLY A 296 17.78 7.75 -0.87
C GLY A 296 19.09 8.56 -0.86
N GLU A 297 19.65 8.85 0.32
CA GLU A 297 20.97 9.47 0.45
C GLU A 297 22.09 8.58 -0.08
N LEU A 298 22.05 7.28 0.22
CA LEU A 298 22.99 6.30 -0.31
C LEU A 298 22.92 6.20 -1.84
N GLU A 299 21.73 6.16 -2.43
CA GLU A 299 21.56 6.15 -3.90
C GLU A 299 22.09 7.43 -4.55
N LYS A 300 21.85 8.60 -3.94
CA LYS A 300 22.43 9.88 -4.39
C LYS A 300 23.96 9.84 -4.33
N ALA A 301 24.53 9.33 -3.24
CA ALA A 301 25.98 9.19 -3.09
C ALA A 301 26.57 8.25 -4.14
N ILE A 302 25.94 7.09 -4.40
CA ILE A 302 26.35 6.14 -5.46
C ILE A 302 26.34 6.80 -6.83
N ASN A 303 25.29 7.55 -7.16
CA ASN A 303 25.20 8.25 -8.44
C ASN A 303 26.24 9.36 -8.57
N ALA A 304 26.54 10.09 -7.49
CA ALA A 304 27.61 11.09 -7.46
C ALA A 304 28.99 10.44 -7.67
N MET A 305 29.24 9.29 -7.05
CA MET A 305 30.49 8.53 -7.24
C MET A 305 30.65 8.08 -8.68
N ARG A 306 29.60 7.55 -9.33
CA ARG A 306 29.62 7.16 -10.74
C ARG A 306 29.88 8.35 -11.67
N ALA A 307 29.28 9.51 -11.39
CA ALA A 307 29.51 10.71 -12.18
C ALA A 307 30.96 11.24 -12.03
N LEU A 308 31.55 11.10 -10.83
CA LEU A 308 32.95 11.43 -10.59
C LEU A 308 33.88 10.45 -11.33
N GLU A 309 33.61 9.15 -11.25
CA GLU A 309 34.35 8.11 -11.96
C GLU A 309 34.38 8.38 -13.48
N GLN A 310 33.23 8.69 -14.08
CA GLN A 310 33.14 9.07 -15.49
C GLN A 310 33.99 10.31 -15.80
N ARG A 311 33.94 11.35 -14.96
CA ARG A 311 34.78 12.55 -15.14
C ARG A 311 36.27 12.27 -15.05
N LEU A 312 36.68 11.39 -14.15
CA LEU A 312 38.08 10.99 -14.01
C LEU A 312 38.55 10.18 -15.23
N GLN A 313 37.69 9.34 -15.80
CA GLN A 313 37.94 8.66 -17.08
C GLN A 313 38.07 9.67 -18.23
N ASP A 314 37.15 10.63 -18.34
CA ASP A 314 37.18 11.66 -19.39
C ASP A 314 38.45 12.54 -19.32
N LEU A 315 39.02 12.73 -18.12
CA LEU A 315 40.29 13.45 -17.90
C LEU A 315 41.53 12.57 -18.11
N GLY A 316 41.37 11.28 -18.38
CA GLY A 316 42.48 10.32 -18.50
C GLY A 316 43.20 10.06 -17.17
N LEU A 317 42.57 10.39 -16.03
CA LEU A 317 43.09 10.20 -14.69
C LEU A 317 42.73 8.81 -14.13
N LEU A 318 41.63 8.22 -14.60
CA LEU A 318 41.37 6.80 -14.44
C LEU A 318 41.75 6.10 -15.75
N ARG A 319 42.68 5.14 -15.69
CA ARG A 319 42.94 4.21 -16.79
C ARG A 319 41.99 3.03 -16.65
N ASP A 320 41.46 2.56 -17.78
CA ASP A 320 40.76 1.28 -17.85
C ASP A 320 41.76 0.14 -17.60
N ASP A 321 42.08 -0.11 -16.33
CA ASP A 321 42.97 -1.20 -15.94
C ASP A 321 42.29 -2.58 -16.07
N ALA A 322 41.09 -2.64 -16.65
CA ALA A 322 40.28 -3.84 -16.82
C ALA A 322 40.16 -4.33 -18.27
N ALA A 323 41.16 -4.07 -19.14
CA ALA A 323 41.35 -4.92 -20.31
C ALA A 323 42.06 -6.21 -19.84
N PRO A 324 41.37 -7.36 -19.69
CA PRO A 324 42.07 -8.61 -19.42
C PRO A 324 43.09 -8.80 -20.53
N ALA A 325 44.37 -8.88 -20.15
CA ALA A 325 45.46 -9.14 -21.07
C ALA A 325 45.05 -10.33 -21.95
N ALA A 326 44.89 -10.08 -23.25
CA ALA A 326 44.62 -11.13 -24.21
C ALA A 326 45.72 -12.17 -24.04
N HIS A 327 45.39 -13.33 -23.46
CA HIS A 327 46.31 -14.44 -23.34
C HIS A 327 46.79 -14.77 -24.75
N GLY A 328 48.05 -14.42 -25.01
CA GLY A 328 48.72 -14.70 -26.26
C GLY A 328 48.56 -16.18 -26.59
N SER A 329 48.01 -16.44 -27.77
CA SER A 329 48.01 -17.75 -28.40
C SER A 329 49.46 -18.26 -28.44
N VAL A 330 49.73 -19.30 -27.66
CA VAL A 330 51.00 -20.04 -27.72
C VAL A 330 51.11 -20.64 -29.13
N PRO A 331 52.16 -20.31 -29.91
CA PRO A 331 52.38 -20.95 -31.20
C PRO A 331 52.74 -22.42 -30.95
N ARG A 332 51.97 -23.33 -31.57
CA ARG A 332 52.36 -24.74 -31.65
C ARG A 332 53.58 -24.84 -32.58
N SER A 333 54.70 -25.30 -32.04
CA SER A 333 55.87 -25.69 -32.81
C SER A 333 55.58 -26.91 -33.70
N PRO A 334 56.28 -27.02 -34.85
CA PRO A 334 55.99 -27.99 -35.92
C PRO A 334 56.18 -29.46 -35.54
#